data_AF-A0A0F9AT90-F1
#
_entry.id   AF-A0A0F9AT90-F1
#
_cell.length_a   1.000
_cell.length_b   1.000
_cell.length_c   1.000
_cell.angle_alpha   90.00
_cell.angle_beta   90.00
_cell.angle_gamma   90.00
#
_symmetry.space_group_name_H-M   'P 1'
#
loop_
_entity.id
_entity.type
_entity.pdbx_description
1 polymer ?
#
loop_
_entity_poly.entity_id
_entity_poly.type
_entity_poly.pdbx_seq_one_letter_code
_entity_poly.pdbx_strand_id
1 'polypeptide(L)'
;MARGLGFAEQTRRDMLKRRDKVRAGRGKIAPTPKPVRDRNKTLAMHLLEQLHGKTIEELIGTGEVRDVGKALGIDYSTISRWRERLGLRE
;
A
#
# COMPACT_ATOMS: atom_id res chain seq x y z
N MET A 1 21.03 19.57 -12.09
CA MET A 1 21.63 20.23 -10.90
C MET A 1 20.61 20.23 -9.77
N ALA A 2 20.69 19.27 -8.84
CA ALA A 2 19.81 19.24 -7.68
C ALA A 2 20.32 20.23 -6.62
N ARG A 3 19.56 21.30 -6.33
CA ARG A 3 19.83 22.19 -5.20
C ARG A 3 19.67 21.36 -3.92
N GLY A 4 20.76 21.18 -3.17
CA GLY A 4 20.72 20.57 -1.86
C GLY A 4 19.71 21.31 -0.98
N LEU A 5 18.81 20.57 -0.34
CA LEU A 5 17.87 21.14 0.63
C LEU A 5 18.70 21.79 1.74
N GLY A 6 18.50 23.09 1.97
CA GLY A 6 19.21 23.80 3.03
C GLY A 6 19.02 23.09 4.37
N PHE A 7 20.03 23.12 5.23
CA PHE A 7 20.07 22.38 6.51
C PHE A 7 18.79 22.54 7.35
N ALA A 8 18.20 23.74 7.35
CA ALA A 8 16.93 24.03 8.04
C ALA A 8 15.71 23.28 7.48
N GLU A 9 15.68 22.94 6.19
CA GLU A 9 14.63 22.14 5.59
C GLU A 9 14.81 20.65 5.91
N GLN A 10 16.06 20.17 5.98
CA GLN A 10 16.39 18.81 6.42
C GLN A 10 15.92 18.55 7.85
N THR A 11 16.29 19.44 8.79
CA THR A 11 15.91 19.32 10.21
C THR A 11 14.40 19.40 10.40
N ARG A 12 13.70 20.27 9.65
CA ARG A 12 12.23 20.33 9.71
C ARG A 12 11.56 19.06 9.20
N ARG A 13 12.05 18.46 8.11
CA ARG A 13 11.53 17.18 7.62
C ARG A 13 11.75 16.07 8.64
N ASP A 14 12.92 16.02 9.28
CA ASP A 14 13.21 15.03 10.32
C ASP A 14 12.28 15.20 11.54
N MET A 15 12.06 16.44 11.99
CA MET A 15 11.12 16.74 13.07
C MET A 15 9.66 16.37 12.74
N LEU A 16 9.23 16.56 11.50
CA LEU A 16 7.90 16.18 11.04
C LEU A 16 7.75 14.65 10.94
N LYS A 17 8.78 13.97 10.43
CA LYS A 17 8.83 12.50 10.34
C LYS A 17 8.78 11.83 11.71
N ARG A 18 9.50 12.36 12.71
CA ARG A 18 9.45 11.87 14.11
C ARG A 18 8.07 12.00 14.76
N ARG A 19 7.18 12.82 14.19
CA ARG A 19 5.85 13.10 14.73
C ARG A 19 4.72 12.57 13.83
N ASP A 20 5.04 11.67 12.88
CA ASP A 20 4.10 11.12 11.90
C ASP A 20 3.27 12.21 11.20
N LYS A 21 3.96 13.26 10.75
CA LYS A 21 3.35 14.46 10.18
C LYS A 21 4.00 14.83 8.85
N VAL A 22 3.19 15.33 7.93
CA VAL A 22 3.63 15.86 6.62
C VAL A 22 3.01 17.21 6.37
N ARG A 23 3.67 18.00 5.53
CA ARG A 23 3.17 19.32 5.14
C ARG A 23 2.12 19.14 4.04
N ALA A 24 0.87 19.49 4.33
CA ALA A 24 -0.27 19.41 3.41
C ALA A 24 -0.59 20.78 2.76
N GLY A 25 0.43 21.65 2.57
CA GLY A 25 0.29 22.97 1.92
C GLY A 25 1.00 24.12 2.63
N ARG A 26 0.59 25.37 2.35
CA ARG A 26 1.08 26.57 3.08
C ARG A 26 0.51 26.55 4.51
N GLY A 27 1.38 26.36 5.50
CA GLY A 27 1.04 26.50 6.92
C GLY A 27 0.27 25.33 7.56
N LYS A 28 -0.13 24.31 6.79
CA LYS A 28 -0.91 23.17 7.31
C LYS A 28 -0.04 21.93 7.47
N ILE A 29 -0.01 21.40 8.69
CA ILE A 29 0.61 20.11 9.02
C ILE A 29 -0.51 19.09 9.11
N ALA A 30 -0.50 18.09 8.23
CA ALA A 30 -1.42 16.96 8.30
C ALA A 30 -0.72 15.77 8.93
N PRO A 31 -1.46 14.84 9.57
CA PRO A 31 -0.92 13.53 9.87
C PRO A 31 -0.41 12.89 8.57
N THR A 32 0.69 12.15 8.63
CA THR A 32 1.05 11.24 7.55
C THR A 32 -0.14 10.32 7.30
N PRO A 33 -0.62 10.18 6.05
CA PRO A 33 -1.66 9.21 5.75
C PRO A 33 -1.11 7.84 6.16
N LYS A 34 -1.62 7.33 7.29
CA LYS A 34 -1.34 5.96 7.70
C LYS A 34 -2.03 5.09 6.65
N PRO A 35 -1.37 4.04 6.13
CA PRO A 35 -2.08 3.08 5.32
C PRO A 35 -3.26 2.58 6.16
N VAL A 36 -4.48 2.84 5.69
CA VAL A 36 -5.69 2.33 6.32
C VAL A 36 -5.57 0.83 6.18
N ARG A 37 -5.22 0.16 7.29
CA ARG A 37 -5.06 -1.29 7.28
C ARG A 37 -6.46 -1.88 7.23
N ASP A 38 -6.93 -2.18 6.03
CA ASP A 38 -8.17 -2.92 5.84
C ASP A 38 -8.12 -4.19 6.67
N ARG A 39 -9.04 -4.33 7.62
CA ARG A 39 -9.09 -5.48 8.55
C ARG A 39 -9.31 -6.81 7.81
N ASN A 40 -9.77 -6.74 6.57
CA ASN A 40 -10.00 -7.86 5.69
C ASN A 40 -8.74 -8.28 4.91
N LYS A 41 -7.72 -7.42 4.84
CA LYS A 41 -6.47 -7.70 4.12
C LYS A 41 -5.43 -8.37 5.04
N THR A 42 -4.84 -9.45 4.56
CA THR A 42 -3.77 -10.16 5.27
C THR A 42 -2.43 -9.45 5.06
N LEU A 43 -1.42 -9.76 5.89
CA LEU A 43 -0.07 -9.20 5.71
C LEU A 43 0.51 -9.54 4.32
N ALA A 44 0.27 -10.76 3.84
CA ALA A 44 0.71 -11.19 2.51
C ALA A 44 0.07 -10.33 1.40
N MET A 45 -1.22 -10.00 1.52
CA MET A 45 -1.88 -9.11 0.57
C MET A 45 -1.24 -7.72 0.55
N HIS A 46 -0.96 -7.13 1.72
CA HIS A 46 -0.28 -5.84 1.79
C HIS A 46 1.12 -5.86 1.21
N LEU A 47 1.85 -6.96 1.40
CA LEU A 47 3.17 -7.14 0.79
C LEU A 47 3.07 -7.17 -0.74
N LEU A 48 2.08 -7.89 -1.29
CA LEU A 48 1.83 -7.91 -2.73
C LEU A 48 1.44 -6.53 -3.27
N GLU A 49 0.61 -5.79 -2.53
CA GLU A 49 0.24 -4.41 -2.88
C GLU A 49 1.48 -3.52 -2.97
N GLN A 50 2.42 -3.65 -2.02
CA GLN A 50 3.67 -2.91 -2.02
C GLN A 50 4.63 -3.33 -3.14
N LEU A 51 4.71 -4.64 -3.42
CA LEU A 51 5.59 -5.18 -4.46
C LEU A 51 5.13 -4.81 -5.87
N HIS A 52 3.82 -4.84 -6.12
CA HIS A 52 3.25 -4.61 -7.45
C HIS A 52 2.74 -3.19 -7.66
N GLY A 53 2.62 -2.38 -6.60
CA GLY A 53 2.10 -1.01 -6.68
C GLY A 53 0.63 -0.90 -7.10
N LYS A 54 -0.12 -2.02 -6.99
CA LYS A 54 -1.54 -2.15 -7.33
C LYS A 54 -2.30 -2.68 -6.13
N THR A 55 -3.60 -2.43 -6.07
CA THR A 55 -4.43 -3.00 -4.99
C THR A 55 -4.56 -4.52 -5.13
N ILE A 56 -4.73 -5.23 -4.01
CA ILE A 56 -4.92 -6.68 -4.08
C ILE A 56 -6.18 -7.03 -4.88
N GLU A 57 -7.21 -6.19 -4.81
CA GLU A 57 -8.45 -6.33 -5.56
C GLU A 57 -8.22 -6.27 -7.07
N GLU A 58 -7.33 -5.40 -7.56
CA GLU A 58 -6.96 -5.36 -8.98
C GLU A 58 -6.11 -6.58 -9.38
N LEU A 59 -5.20 -6.99 -8.49
CA LEU A 59 -4.28 -8.11 -8.75
C LEU A 59 -5.01 -9.45 -8.84
N ILE A 60 -6.00 -9.66 -7.97
CA ILE A 60 -6.73 -10.94 -7.91
C ILE A 60 -8.16 -10.84 -8.43
N GLY A 61 -8.73 -9.67 -8.67
CA GLY A 61 -10.14 -9.52 -9.07
C GLY A 61 -10.40 -9.82 -10.55
N THR A 62 -9.37 -9.84 -11.39
CA THR A 62 -9.50 -10.13 -12.83
C THR A 62 -8.90 -11.50 -13.18
N GLY A 63 -9.42 -12.14 -14.22
CA GLY A 63 -8.91 -13.41 -14.74
C GLY A 63 -9.27 -14.66 -13.91
N GLU A 64 -8.81 -15.82 -14.40
CA GLU A 64 -9.02 -17.11 -13.72
C GLU A 64 -8.09 -17.25 -12.51
N VAL A 65 -8.60 -17.78 -11.40
CA VAL A 65 -7.83 -17.96 -10.15
C VAL A 65 -6.56 -18.79 -10.33
N ARG A 66 -6.55 -19.75 -11.28
CA ARG A 66 -5.39 -20.59 -11.57
C ARG A 66 -4.28 -19.79 -12.26
N ASP A 67 -4.65 -18.97 -13.23
CA ASP A 67 -3.69 -18.12 -13.96
C ASP A 67 -3.10 -17.05 -13.05
N VAL A 68 -3.93 -16.41 -12.21
CA VAL A 68 -3.48 -15.45 -11.21
C VAL A 68 -2.54 -16.12 -10.20
N GLY A 69 -2.84 -17.34 -9.76
CA GLY A 69 -1.97 -18.12 -8.88
C GLY A 69 -0.62 -18.43 -9.49
N LYS A 70 -0.61 -18.85 -10.74
CA LYS A 70 0.63 -19.10 -11.48
C LYS A 70 1.46 -17.82 -11.66
N ALA A 71 0.83 -16.69 -11.95
CA ALA A 71 1.51 -15.41 -12.15
C ALA A 71 2.10 -14.83 -10.86
N LEU A 72 1.40 -15.00 -9.72
CA LEU A 72 1.85 -14.51 -8.41
C LEU A 72 2.72 -15.52 -7.65
N GLY A 73 2.83 -16.76 -8.13
CA GLY A 73 3.50 -17.86 -7.41
C GLY A 73 2.77 -18.27 -6.13
N ILE A 74 1.44 -18.10 -6.10
CA ILE A 74 0.58 -18.35 -4.94
C ILE A 74 -0.39 -19.47 -5.30
N ASP A 75 -0.64 -20.36 -4.35
CA ASP A 75 -1.61 -21.43 -4.54
C ASP A 75 -3.02 -20.87 -4.83
N TYR A 76 -3.70 -21.46 -5.82
CA TYR A 76 -5.02 -21.00 -6.28
C TYR A 76 -6.07 -21.04 -5.16
N SER A 77 -5.98 -21.98 -4.20
CA SER A 77 -6.90 -22.05 -3.07
C SER A 77 -6.74 -20.86 -2.13
N THR A 78 -5.52 -20.32 -2.02
CA THR A 78 -5.24 -19.11 -1.26
C THR A 78 -5.89 -17.89 -1.91
N ILE A 79 -5.78 -17.77 -3.24
CA ILE A 79 -6.43 -16.70 -4.00
C ILE A 79 -7.95 -16.80 -3.94
N SER A 80 -8.52 -18.00 -4.01
CA SER A 80 -9.96 -18.21 -3.84
C SER A 80 -10.44 -17.70 -2.49
N ARG A 81 -9.78 -18.10 -1.39
CA ARG A 81 -10.10 -17.63 -0.03
C ARG A 81 -9.96 -16.13 0.12
N TRP A 82 -9.00 -15.54 -0.57
CA TRP A 82 -8.77 -14.10 -0.59
C TRP A 82 -9.89 -13.35 -1.32
N ARG A 83 -10.36 -13.86 -2.47
CA ARG A 83 -11.54 -13.30 -3.17
C ARG A 83 -12.78 -13.37 -2.31
N GLU A 84 -13.03 -14.51 -1.65
CA GLU A 84 -14.15 -14.68 -0.72
C GLU A 84 -14.11 -13.66 0.43
N ARG A 85 -12.92 -13.49 1.03
CA ARG A 85 -12.71 -12.55 2.14
C ARG A 85 -12.89 -11.09 1.74
N LEU A 86 -12.61 -10.75 0.49
CA LEU A 86 -12.74 -9.41 -0.06
C LEU A 86 -14.11 -9.15 -0.70
N GLY A 87 -15.01 -10.15 -0.73
CA GLY A 87 -16.32 -10.01 -1.37
C GLY A 87 -16.25 -9.88 -2.90
N LEU A 88 -15.19 -10.40 -3.52
CA LEU A 88 -14.94 -10.34 -4.97
C LEU A 88 -15.55 -11.51 -5.75
N ARG A 89 -16.45 -12.28 -5.12
CA ARG A 89 -17.25 -13.29 -5.81
C ARG A 89 -18.52 -12.63 -6.34
N GLU A 90 -18.73 -12.72 -7.65
CA GLU A 90 -20.07 -12.62 -8.25
C GLU A 90 -20.91 -13.85 -7.89
#